data_AF-S4RTC3-F1
#
_entry.id   AF-S4RTC3-F1
#
_cell.length_a   1.000
_cell.length_b   1.000
_cell.length_c   1.000
_cell.angle_alpha   90.00
_cell.angle_beta   90.00
_cell.angle_gamma   90.00
#
_symmetry.space_group_name_H-M   'P 1'
#
loop_
_entity.id
_entity.type
_entity.pdbx_description
1 polymer ?
#
loop_
_entity_poly.entity_id
_entity_poly.type
_entity_poly.pdbx_seq_one_letter_code
_entity_poly.pdbx_strand_id
1 'polypeptide(L)'
;QMVTYRGKRDIVDLTTLVTKDGGSVGPKQTTQWKERFSVPALPCSELPGCKLISLEHFVQVSVKSLDLTVRVPLLIGNVPIEGSEKPTLPAAAPACPAEATPPSDPVAPSQPPQPQ
;
A
#
# COMPACT_ATOMS: atom_id res chain seq x y z
N GLN A 1 3.74 -4.41 5.16
CA GLN A 1 4.01 -3.79 3.85
C GLN A 1 5.43 -3.31 3.86
N MET A 2 6.20 -3.67 2.84
CA MET A 2 7.57 -3.22 2.67
C MET A 2 7.64 -2.37 1.40
N VAL A 3 8.04 -1.11 1.55
CA VAL A 3 8.23 -0.16 0.46
C VAL A 3 9.72 0.03 0.26
N THR A 4 10.23 -0.29 -0.92
CA THR A 4 11.63 -0.05 -1.28
C THR A 4 11.71 1.08 -2.27
N TYR A 5 12.35 2.18 -1.87
CA TYR A 5 12.69 3.30 -2.74
C TYR A 5 14.09 3.05 -3.30
N ARG A 6 14.17 2.77 -4.59
CA ARG A 6 15.41 2.48 -5.30
C ARG A 6 16.12 3.77 -5.69
N GLY A 7 17.44 3.80 -5.57
CA GLY A 7 18.22 4.98 -5.91
C GLY A 7 19.72 4.68 -5.90
N LYS A 8 20.56 5.68 -5.58
CA LYS A 8 21.99 5.43 -5.33
C LYS A 8 22.21 4.51 -4.12
N ARG A 9 21.32 4.59 -3.14
CA ARG A 9 21.18 3.67 -2.01
C ARG A 9 19.70 3.40 -1.84
N ASP A 10 19.34 2.14 -1.70
CA ASP A 10 17.94 1.75 -1.51
C ASP A 10 17.51 2.09 -0.07
N ILE A 11 16.30 2.63 0.05
CA ILE A 11 15.66 2.93 1.34
C ILE A 11 14.48 1.98 1.49
N VAL A 12 14.40 1.28 2.61
CA VAL A 12 13.32 0.34 2.91
C VAL A 12 12.48 0.89 4.06
N ASP A 13 11.19 1.03 3.83
CA ASP A 13 10.19 1.36 4.83
C ASP A 13 9.31 0.13 5.08
N LEU A 14 9.24 -0.31 6.34
CA LEU A 14 8.43 -1.45 6.75
C LEU A 14 7.29 -0.95 7.63
N THR A 15 6.06 -1.05 7.11
CA THR A 15 4.85 -0.58 7.76
C THR A 15 3.89 -1.74 8.03
N THR A 16 3.40 -1.85 9.27
CA THR A 16 2.29 -2.74 9.61
C THR A 16 0.98 -2.03 9.32
N LEU A 17 0.24 -2.52 8.33
CA LEU A 17 -1.03 -1.90 7.91
C LEU A 17 -2.19 -2.25 8.84
N VAL A 18 -2.23 -3.50 9.31
CA VAL A 18 -3.30 -4.03 10.17
C VAL A 18 -2.69 -5.08 11.10
N THR A 19 -3.10 -5.07 12.36
CA THR A 19 -2.79 -6.12 13.35
C THR A 19 -4.09 -6.71 13.86
N LYS A 20 -4.18 -8.04 13.90
CA LYS A 20 -5.32 -8.78 14.46
C LYS A 20 -4.81 -9.91 15.35
N ASP A 21 -5.57 -10.23 16.38
CA ASP A 21 -5.29 -11.35 17.28
C ASP A 21 -6.04 -12.61 16.84
N GLY A 22 -5.33 -13.73 16.75
CA GLY A 22 -5.88 -15.02 16.35
C GLY A 22 -6.45 -15.85 17.50
N GLY A 23 -6.44 -15.32 18.72
CA GLY A 23 -6.77 -16.03 19.95
C GLY A 23 -5.63 -16.91 20.46
N SER A 24 -5.92 -17.65 21.55
CA SER A 24 -4.99 -18.61 22.15
C SER A 24 -5.25 -20.01 21.62
N VAL A 25 -4.18 -20.78 21.36
CA VAL A 25 -4.26 -22.19 20.99
C VAL A 25 -3.68 -23.02 22.14
N GLY A 26 -4.49 -23.94 22.67
CA GLY A 26 -4.08 -24.82 23.75
C GLY A 26 -3.06 -25.89 23.30
N PRO A 27 -2.37 -26.55 24.24
CA PRO A 27 -1.46 -27.65 23.92
C PRO A 27 -2.22 -28.77 23.20
N LYS A 28 -1.63 -29.30 22.13
CA LYS A 28 -2.21 -30.36 21.27
C LYS A 28 -3.55 -30.00 20.61
N GLN A 29 -3.94 -28.73 20.60
CA GLN A 29 -5.11 -28.25 19.87
C GLN A 29 -4.70 -27.63 18.54
N THR A 30 -5.56 -27.72 17.55
CA THR A 30 -5.42 -27.05 16.25
C THR A 30 -6.62 -26.14 16.05
N THR A 31 -6.37 -24.87 15.74
CA THR A 31 -7.42 -23.89 15.48
C THR A 31 -7.24 -23.31 14.09
N GLN A 32 -8.34 -23.16 13.36
CA GLN A 32 -8.37 -22.39 12.12
C GLN A 32 -8.86 -20.98 12.43
N TRP A 33 -8.07 -19.98 12.04
CA TRP A 33 -8.43 -18.58 12.15
C TRP A 33 -8.82 -18.04 10.78
N LYS A 34 -10.04 -17.48 10.66
CA LYS A 34 -10.57 -16.87 9.44
C LYS A 34 -10.95 -15.43 9.73
N GLU A 35 -10.15 -14.50 9.21
CA GLU A 35 -10.36 -13.07 9.38
C GLU A 35 -10.26 -12.37 8.02
N ARG A 36 -11.01 -11.28 7.84
CA ARG A 36 -10.85 -10.38 6.70
C ARG A 36 -10.19 -9.10 7.17
N PHE A 37 -9.24 -8.61 6.39
CA PHE A 37 -8.57 -7.34 6.62
C PHE A 37 -8.92 -6.38 5.49
N SER A 38 -9.27 -5.14 5.84
CA SER A 38 -9.42 -4.07 4.87
C SER A 38 -8.04 -3.56 4.49
N VAL A 39 -7.67 -3.70 3.22
CA VAL A 39 -6.42 -3.15 2.71
C VAL A 39 -6.69 -1.70 2.29
N PRO A 40 -5.94 -0.71 2.80
CA PRO A 40 -6.06 0.66 2.32
C PRO A 40 -5.74 0.73 0.83
N ALA A 41 -6.24 1.78 0.17
CA ALA A 41 -5.96 2.01 -1.24
C ALA A 41 -4.45 1.97 -1.50
N LEU A 42 -4.05 1.15 -2.48
CA LEU A 42 -2.64 1.03 -2.82
C LEU A 42 -2.16 2.33 -3.47
N PRO A 43 -0.97 2.83 -3.13
CA PRO A 43 -0.40 3.98 -3.82
C PRO A 43 -0.25 3.65 -5.30
N CYS A 44 -0.87 4.48 -6.14
CA CYS A 44 -0.64 4.49 -7.57
C CYS A 44 0.85 4.70 -7.86
N SER A 45 1.57 3.63 -8.21
CA SER A 45 2.99 3.70 -8.55
C SER A 45 3.27 3.35 -10.00
N GLU A 46 2.23 3.19 -10.82
CA GLU A 46 2.34 2.84 -12.25
C GLU A 46 2.73 4.07 -13.08
N LEU A 47 3.98 4.51 -12.95
CA LEU A 47 4.64 5.27 -14.01
C LEU A 47 5.37 4.26 -14.90
N PRO A 48 4.91 4.03 -16.15
CA PRO A 48 5.56 3.10 -17.07
C PRO A 48 7.05 3.43 -17.20
N GLY A 49 7.92 2.44 -16.92
CA GLY A 49 9.38 2.59 -16.98
C GLY A 49 10.05 3.06 -15.69
N CYS A 50 9.31 3.45 -14.65
CA CYS A 50 9.87 3.90 -13.37
C CYS A 50 9.83 2.78 -12.32
N LYS A 51 10.93 2.04 -12.18
CA LYS A 51 11.10 1.04 -11.09
C LYS A 51 11.61 1.67 -9.78
N LEU A 52 11.32 2.95 -9.55
CA LEU A 52 11.84 3.70 -8.41
C LEU A 52 11.24 3.22 -7.08
N ILE A 53 10.02 2.69 -7.10
CA ILE A 53 9.31 2.24 -5.90
C ILE A 53 8.90 0.78 -6.10
N SER A 54 9.28 -0.08 -5.17
CA SER A 54 8.86 -1.49 -5.11
C SER A 54 8.01 -1.70 -3.87
N LEU A 55 6.82 -2.26 -4.04
CA LEU A 55 5.88 -2.53 -2.96
C LEU A 55 5.74 -4.04 -2.79
N GLU A 56 6.09 -4.54 -1.61
CA GLU A 56 5.91 -5.94 -1.23
C GLU A 56 4.91 -6.05 -0.08
N HIS A 57 3.90 -6.89 -0.26
CA HIS A 57 2.88 -7.15 0.76
C HIS A 57 3.06 -8.56 1.31
N PHE A 58 2.91 -8.68 2.62
CA PHE A 58 2.94 -9.97 3.29
C PHE A 58 2.08 -9.92 4.55
N VAL A 59 1.51 -11.06 4.91
CA VAL A 59 0.95 -11.30 6.25
C VAL A 59 2.07 -11.85 7.11
N GLN A 60 2.25 -11.29 8.30
CA GLN A 60 3.13 -11.84 9.31
C GLN A 60 2.28 -12.49 10.40
N VAL A 61 2.50 -13.78 10.66
CA VAL A 61 1.85 -14.54 11.73
C VAL A 61 2.90 -14.89 12.77
N SER A 62 2.64 -14.52 14.03
CA SER A 62 3.57 -14.77 15.15
C SER A 62 2.88 -15.56 16.26
N VAL A 63 3.52 -16.63 16.73
CA VAL A 63 3.08 -17.40 17.91
C VAL A 63 4.03 -17.07 19.06
N LYS A 64 3.58 -16.17 19.96
CA LYS A 64 4.39 -15.63 21.07
C LYS A 64 5.00 -16.70 21.96
N SER A 65 4.27 -17.79 22.25
CA SER A 65 4.74 -18.86 23.14
C SER A 65 5.89 -19.70 22.58
N LEU A 66 6.08 -19.70 21.26
CA LEU A 66 7.10 -20.49 20.56
C LEU A 66 8.19 -19.62 19.92
N ASP A 67 8.13 -18.30 20.11
CA ASP A 67 8.96 -17.31 19.41
C ASP A 67 9.06 -17.58 17.89
N LEU A 68 7.94 -18.03 17.30
CA LEU A 68 7.87 -18.42 15.91
C LEU A 68 7.16 -17.33 15.10
N THR A 69 7.80 -16.88 14.03
CA THR A 69 7.21 -15.93 13.08
C THR A 69 7.30 -16.45 11.66
N VAL A 70 6.17 -16.42 10.94
CA VAL A 70 6.07 -16.82 9.54
C VAL A 70 5.55 -15.65 8.72
N ARG A 71 6.13 -15.44 7.54
CA ARG A 71 5.67 -14.43 6.57
C ARG A 71 5.09 -15.13 5.35
N VAL A 72 3.87 -14.75 4.98
CA VAL A 72 3.17 -15.24 3.80
C VAL A 72 3.09 -14.10 2.80
N PRO A 73 3.74 -14.20 1.63
CA PRO A 73 3.69 -13.15 0.62
C PRO A 73 2.27 -13.03 0.05
N LEU A 74 1.86 -11.81 -0.26
CA LEU A 74 0.57 -11.49 -0.87
C LEU A 74 0.79 -10.68 -2.14
N LEU A 75 0.00 -10.97 -3.17
CA LEU A 75 -0.12 -10.10 -4.33
C LEU A 75 -1.47 -9.37 -4.24
N ILE A 76 -1.43 -8.05 -4.09
CA ILE A 76 -2.63 -7.22 -3.99
C ILE A 76 -2.69 -6.35 -5.25
N GLY A 77 -3.74 -6.53 -6.05
CA GLY A 77 -3.97 -5.78 -7.28
C GLY A 77 -5.37 -5.14 -7.31
N ASN A 78 -5.60 -4.26 -8.28
CA ASN A 78 -6.89 -3.58 -8.48
C ASN A 78 -7.87 -4.38 -9.36
N VAL A 79 -7.45 -5.52 -9.90
CA VAL A 79 -8.27 -6.41 -10.74
C VAL A 79 -8.51 -7.73 -9.97
N PRO A 80 -9.76 -8.16 -9.79
CA PRO A 80 -10.07 -9.44 -9.16
C PRO A 80 -9.47 -10.61 -9.96
N ILE A 81 -8.84 -11.57 -9.27
CA ILE A 81 -8.11 -12.71 -9.90
C ILE A 81 -9.04 -13.94 -10.09
N GLU A 82 -10.30 -13.88 -9.70
CA GLU A 82 -11.25 -14.97 -9.93
C GLU A 82 -11.75 -14.96 -11.39
N GLY A 83 -11.31 -15.94 -12.19
CA GLY A 83 -11.83 -16.20 -13.53
C GLY A 83 -11.09 -15.56 -14.71
N SER A 84 -9.77 -15.33 -14.64
CA SER A 84 -9.01 -14.71 -15.73
C SER A 84 -8.87 -15.61 -16.97
N GLU A 85 -9.91 -15.65 -17.80
CA GLU A 85 -9.74 -15.74 -19.24
C GLU A 85 -8.97 -14.49 -19.67
N LYS A 86 -7.74 -14.70 -20.17
CA LYS A 86 -6.77 -13.76 -20.77
C LYS A 86 -7.03 -12.25 -20.54
N PRO A 87 -6.05 -11.48 -20.02
CA PRO A 87 -6.16 -10.03 -19.94
C PRO A 87 -6.36 -9.44 -21.34
N THR A 88 -7.60 -9.10 -21.68
CA THR A 88 -7.88 -8.15 -22.74
C THR A 88 -7.58 -6.80 -22.11
N LEU A 89 -6.53 -6.12 -22.58
CA LEU A 89 -6.21 -4.77 -22.12
C LEU A 89 -7.48 -3.91 -22.13
N PRO A 90 -7.92 -3.36 -20.99
CA PRO A 90 -8.82 -2.22 -21.01
C PRO A 90 -8.03 -1.03 -21.55
N ALA A 91 -8.58 -0.38 -22.58
CA ALA A 91 -8.15 0.95 -22.96
C ALA A 91 -8.34 1.90 -21.76
N ALA A 92 -7.32 2.74 -21.54
CA ALA A 92 -7.17 3.70 -20.45
C ALA A 92 -6.92 3.08 -19.06
N ALA A 93 -5.70 3.32 -18.55
CA ALA A 93 -5.36 3.13 -17.15
C ALA A 93 -6.40 3.86 -16.25
N PRO A 94 -6.79 3.29 -15.10
CA PRO A 94 -7.53 4.05 -14.11
C PRO A 94 -6.66 5.26 -13.71
N ALA A 95 -7.09 6.46 -14.08
CA ALA A 95 -6.43 7.67 -13.63
C ALA A 95 -6.53 7.71 -12.11
N CYS A 96 -5.39 7.73 -11.44
CA CYS A 96 -5.31 8.07 -10.03
C CYS A 96 -6.08 9.39 -9.82
N PRO A 97 -6.86 9.54 -8.74
CA PRO A 97 -7.46 10.83 -8.44
C PRO A 97 -6.32 11.84 -8.36
N ALA A 98 -6.25 12.74 -9.34
CA ALA A 98 -5.37 13.89 -9.26
C ALA A 98 -5.82 14.66 -8.03
N GLU A 99 -4.91 14.83 -7.08
CA GLU A 99 -5.08 15.74 -5.95
C GLU A 99 -5.62 17.05 -6.53
N ALA A 100 -6.84 17.41 -6.15
CA ALA A 100 -7.51 18.58 -6.67
C ALA A 100 -6.64 19.80 -6.34
N THR A 101 -5.96 20.33 -7.35
CA THR A 101 -5.31 21.64 -7.29
C THR A 101 -6.34 22.61 -6.68
N PRO A 102 -6.03 23.31 -5.57
CA PRO A 102 -6.92 24.36 -5.10
C PRO A 102 -7.07 25.38 -6.24
N PRO A 103 -8.28 25.94 -6.46
CA PRO A 103 -8.46 26.95 -7.48
C PRO A 103 -7.49 28.11 -7.22
N SER A 104 -6.69 28.45 -8.23
CA SER A 104 -5.87 29.67 -8.18
C SER A 104 -6.82 30.87 -8.12
N ASP A 105 -6.99 31.43 -6.93
CA ASP A 105 -7.52 32.78 -6.77
C ASP A 105 -6.64 33.75 -7.59
N PRO A 106 -7.22 34.70 -8.35
CA PRO A 106 -6.44 35.71 -9.04
C PRO A 106 -5.80 36.62 -7.99
N VAL A 107 -4.49 36.47 -7.80
CA VAL A 107 -3.67 37.38 -7.00
C VAL A 107 -3.69 38.75 -7.68
N ALA A 108 -4.48 39.67 -7.14
CA ALA A 108 -4.36 41.09 -7.43
C ALA A 108 -2.99 41.59 -6.96
N PRO A 109 -2.25 42.39 -7.75
CA PRO A 109 -0.92 42.85 -7.36
C PRO A 109 -1.03 43.83 -6.18
N SER A 110 -0.59 43.40 -5.00
CA SER A 110 -0.44 44.28 -3.83
C SER A 110 0.75 45.22 -4.04
N GLN A 111 0.44 46.52 -4.11
CA GLN A 111 1.41 47.61 -4.14
C GLN A 111 2.18 47.71 -2.81
N PRO A 112 3.51 47.97 -2.80
CA PRO A 112 4.25 48.11 -1.56
C PRO A 112 3.93 49.44 -0.83
N PRO A 113 3.91 49.46 0.51
CA PRO A 113 3.64 50.67 1.28
C PRO A 113 4.80 51.67 1.17
N GLN A 114 4.47 52.94 0.93
CA GLN A 114 5.41 54.05 0.96
C GLN A 114 5.67 54.48 2.41
N PRO A 115 6.91 54.87 2.78
CA PRO A 115 7.23 55.36 4.12
C PRO A 115 6.83 56.83 4.29
N GLN A 116 6.09 57.14 5.37
CA GLN A 116 5.98 58.46 5.97
C GLN A 116 6.05 58.33 7.49
#